data_AF-A0A843MG41-F1
#
_entry.id   AF-A0A843MG41-F1
#
_cell.length_a   1.000
_cell.length_b   1.000
_cell.length_c   1.000
_cell.angle_alpha   90.00
_cell.angle_beta   90.00
_cell.angle_gamma   90.00
#
_symmetry.space_group_name_H-M   'P 1'
#
loop_
_entity.id
_entity.type
_entity.pdbx_description
1 polymer ?
#
loop_
_entity_poly.entity_id
_entity_poly.type
_entity_poly.pdbx_seq_one_letter_code
_entity_poly.pdbx_strand_id
1 'polypeptide(L)'
;KMQIIKVEGATGFLDTNFMGKAKAAVDAANGDADFVYLHVEATDEAGHMGSAEEKIRAIENLDKAVGYILEHFEGVVLLMPDHPTPIVKKTHTHDPVPFAVMGPGFEADDCQCYTEKECREKGAFGTIKATSLLKMVFEN
;
A
#
# COMPACT_ATOMS: atom_id res chain seq x y z
N LYS A 1 7.08 8.08 19.17
CA LYS A 1 8.26 8.12 18.26
C LYS A 1 8.24 6.82 17.47
N MET A 2 8.35 6.84 16.14
CA MET A 2 8.35 5.60 15.35
C MET A 2 9.65 4.83 15.53
N GLN A 3 9.54 3.52 15.74
CA GLN A 3 10.67 2.60 15.70
C GLN A 3 10.93 2.18 14.26
N ILE A 4 12.20 2.17 13.85
CA ILE A 4 12.60 1.74 12.51
C ILE A 4 13.02 0.27 12.59
N ILE A 5 12.33 -0.59 11.83
CA ILE A 5 12.68 -2.00 11.68
C ILE A 5 13.59 -2.13 10.46
N LYS A 6 14.80 -2.67 10.66
CA LYS A 6 15.74 -2.94 9.57
C LYS A 6 15.47 -4.31 8.99
N VAL A 7 15.21 -4.37 7.69
CA VAL A 7 14.95 -5.60 6.96
C VAL A 7 16.13 -5.85 6.01
N GLU A 8 16.73 -7.04 6.12
CA GLU A 8 17.80 -7.45 5.21
C GLU A 8 17.30 -7.48 3.76
N GLY A 9 18.06 -6.88 2.85
CA GLY A 9 17.69 -6.76 1.44
C GLY A 9 16.61 -5.72 1.14
N ALA A 10 16.20 -4.89 2.10
CA ALA A 10 15.33 -3.74 1.81
C ALA A 10 16.13 -2.60 1.16
N THR A 11 16.32 -2.68 -0.16
CA THR A 11 17.16 -1.75 -0.95
C THR A 11 16.45 -0.45 -1.31
N GLY A 12 15.12 -0.45 -1.36
CA GLY A 12 14.33 0.67 -1.88
C GLY A 12 14.27 0.72 -3.41
N PHE A 13 14.76 -0.30 -4.12
CA PHE A 13 14.68 -0.39 -5.58
C PHE A 13 13.96 -1.67 -6.03
N LEU A 14 13.95 -1.96 -7.33
CA LEU A 14 13.25 -3.11 -7.93
C LEU A 14 13.67 -4.47 -7.34
N ASP A 15 14.89 -4.55 -6.80
CA ASP A 15 15.47 -5.74 -6.15
C ASP A 15 15.18 -5.81 -4.63
N THR A 16 14.35 -4.91 -4.09
CA THR A 16 14.03 -4.88 -2.66
C THR A 16 13.37 -6.17 -2.18
N ASN A 17 13.63 -6.55 -0.93
CA ASN A 17 13.02 -7.71 -0.30
C ASN A 17 11.56 -7.41 0.15
N PHE A 18 10.61 -7.47 -0.79
CA PHE A 18 9.18 -7.24 -0.54
C PHE A 18 8.65 -8.16 0.57
N MET A 19 8.94 -9.46 0.47
CA MET A 19 8.45 -10.46 1.42
C MET A 19 9.08 -10.30 2.81
N GLY A 20 10.37 -9.95 2.89
CA GLY A 20 11.03 -9.63 4.15
C GLY A 20 10.39 -8.43 4.86
N LYS A 21 9.99 -7.41 4.10
CA LYS A 21 9.25 -6.26 4.65
C LYS A 21 7.88 -6.68 5.19
N ALA A 22 7.12 -7.47 4.44
CA ALA A 22 5.82 -7.99 4.89
C ALA A 22 5.94 -8.82 6.18
N LYS A 23 6.88 -9.76 6.23
CA LYS A 23 7.15 -10.58 7.43
C LYS A 23 7.47 -9.72 8.65
N ALA A 24 8.39 -8.77 8.50
CA ALA A 24 8.76 -7.88 9.59
C ALA A 24 7.61 -6.98 10.05
N ALA A 25 6.72 -6.57 9.14
CA ALA A 25 5.52 -5.80 9.49
C ALA A 25 4.50 -6.66 10.25
N VAL A 26 4.25 -7.89 9.82
CA VAL A 26 3.38 -8.84 10.53
C VAL A 26 3.94 -9.16 11.92
N ASP A 27 5.24 -9.45 12.03
CA ASP A 27 5.88 -9.73 13.32
C ASP A 27 5.75 -8.56 14.29
N ALA A 28 5.88 -7.32 13.80
CA ALA A 28 5.69 -6.12 14.61
C ALA A 28 4.23 -5.92 15.01
N ALA A 29 3.30 -6.09 14.08
CA ALA A 29 1.86 -5.90 14.31
C ALA A 29 1.26 -6.95 15.26
N ASN A 30 1.78 -8.17 15.26
CA ASN A 30 1.41 -9.23 16.20
C ASN A 30 2.17 -9.14 17.54
N GLY A 31 3.12 -8.21 17.66
CA GLY A 31 3.86 -7.91 18.89
C GLY A 31 3.24 -6.75 19.67
N ASP A 32 4.09 -5.83 20.11
CA ASP A 32 3.68 -4.68 20.94
C ASP A 32 3.38 -3.41 20.12
N ALA A 33 3.36 -3.48 18.79
CA ALA A 33 3.15 -2.30 17.96
C ALA A 33 1.65 -2.01 17.77
N ASP A 34 1.19 -0.85 18.27
CA ASP A 34 -0.19 -0.39 18.04
C ASP A 34 -0.47 0.05 16.58
N PHE A 35 0.60 0.39 15.84
CA PHE A 35 0.53 0.84 14.46
C PHE A 35 1.82 0.51 13.70
N VAL A 36 1.67 -0.10 12.53
CA VAL A 36 2.78 -0.44 11.64
C VAL A 36 2.61 0.28 10.30
N TYR A 37 3.66 0.98 9.88
CA TYR A 37 3.75 1.61 8.57
C TYR A 37 4.79 0.88 7.72
N LEU A 38 4.34 0.25 6.63
CA LEU A 38 5.20 -0.44 5.66
C LEU A 38 5.26 0.37 4.37
N HIS A 39 6.48 0.63 3.90
CA HIS A 39 6.73 1.43 2.70
C HIS A 39 7.49 0.63 1.62
N VAL A 40 7.08 0.80 0.36
CA VAL A 40 7.68 0.17 -0.82
C VAL A 40 7.86 1.22 -1.92
N GLU A 41 9.12 1.51 -2.25
CA GLU A 41 9.51 2.53 -3.23
C GLU A 41 9.52 1.99 -4.68
N ALA A 42 9.72 0.69 -4.86
CA ALA A 42 10.01 0.07 -6.17
C ALA A 42 8.99 0.39 -7.27
N THR A 43 7.71 0.56 -6.91
CA THR A 43 6.63 0.90 -7.86
C THR A 43 6.74 2.32 -8.40
N ASP A 44 7.29 3.24 -7.62
CA ASP A 44 7.53 4.63 -8.01
C ASP A 44 8.73 4.74 -8.96
N GLU A 45 9.84 4.09 -8.58
CA GLU A 45 11.06 3.99 -9.38
C GLU A 45 10.79 3.44 -10.80
N ALA A 46 9.97 2.39 -10.91
CA ALA A 46 9.54 1.88 -12.20
C ALA A 46 8.75 2.92 -13.03
N GLY A 47 7.94 3.75 -12.36
CA GLY A 47 7.24 4.89 -12.95
C GLY A 47 8.21 5.94 -13.48
N HIS A 48 9.23 6.32 -12.71
CA HIS A 48 10.28 7.24 -13.12
C HIS A 48 11.13 6.71 -14.29
N MET A 49 11.42 5.42 -14.33
CA MET A 49 12.07 4.78 -15.48
C MET A 49 11.21 4.86 -16.75
N GLY A 50 9.88 4.94 -16.57
CA GLY A 50 8.91 4.83 -17.66
C GLY A 50 8.83 3.41 -18.21
N SER A 51 9.06 2.40 -17.36
CA SER A 51 8.95 0.99 -17.73
C SER A 51 7.62 0.43 -17.23
N ALA A 52 6.72 0.12 -18.16
CA ALA A 52 5.46 -0.55 -17.81
C ALA A 52 5.70 -1.96 -17.27
N GLU A 53 6.64 -2.68 -17.87
CA GLU A 53 7.01 -4.04 -17.47
C GLU A 53 7.50 -4.09 -16.02
N GLU A 54 8.46 -3.23 -15.65
CA GLU A 54 8.97 -3.19 -14.28
C GLU A 54 7.91 -2.70 -13.29
N LYS A 55 7.03 -1.79 -13.71
CA LYS A 55 5.96 -1.29 -12.83
C LYS A 55 4.94 -2.39 -12.52
N ILE A 56 4.55 -3.17 -13.53
CA ILE A 56 3.69 -4.35 -13.36
C ILE A 56 4.38 -5.36 -12.42
N ARG A 57 5.64 -5.70 -12.69
CA ARG A 57 6.41 -6.64 -11.87
C ARG A 57 6.53 -6.19 -10.41
N ALA A 58 6.77 -4.91 -10.17
CA ALA A 58 6.84 -4.35 -8.82
C ALA A 58 5.49 -4.43 -8.10
N ILE A 59 4.38 -4.14 -8.80
CA ILE A 59 3.01 -4.28 -8.26
C ILE A 59 2.70 -5.75 -7.94
N GLU A 60 3.03 -6.70 -8.82
CA GLU A 60 2.80 -8.14 -8.56
C GLU A 60 3.64 -8.68 -7.39
N ASN A 61 4.86 -8.16 -7.18
CA ASN A 61 5.66 -8.50 -6.01
C ASN A 61 5.09 -7.89 -4.72
N LEU A 62 4.57 -6.67 -4.78
CA LEU A 62 3.85 -6.04 -3.68
C LEU A 62 2.56 -6.82 -3.37
N ASP A 63 1.82 -7.26 -4.38
CA ASP A 63 0.59 -8.05 -4.23
C ASP A 63 0.83 -9.34 -3.44
N LYS A 64 1.90 -10.10 -3.77
CA LYS A 64 2.32 -11.27 -2.98
C LYS A 64 2.64 -10.93 -1.52
N ALA A 65 3.26 -9.78 -1.28
CA ALA A 65 3.61 -9.31 0.07
C ALA A 65 2.37 -8.89 0.86
N VAL A 66 1.40 -8.23 0.21
CA VAL A 66 0.09 -7.90 0.77
C VAL A 66 -0.69 -9.18 1.09
N GLY A 67 -0.70 -10.17 0.18
CA GLY A 67 -1.31 -11.48 0.42
C GLY A 67 -0.77 -12.14 1.69
N TYR A 68 0.56 -12.14 1.88
CA TYR A 68 1.15 -12.63 3.13
C TYR A 68 0.65 -11.89 4.37
N ILE A 69 0.53 -10.55 4.31
CA ILE A 69 0.01 -9.76 5.44
C ILE A 69 -1.43 -10.16 5.75
N LEU A 70 -2.30 -10.23 4.74
CA LEU A 70 -3.71 -10.59 4.91
C LEU A 70 -3.89 -12.02 5.45
N GLU A 71 -2.98 -12.93 5.15
CA GLU A 71 -3.00 -14.31 5.66
C GLU A 71 -2.51 -14.44 7.12
N HIS A 72 -1.66 -13.53 7.60
CA HIS A 72 -0.94 -13.69 8.88
C HIS A 72 -1.20 -12.58 9.90
N PHE A 73 -2.04 -11.60 9.58
CA PHE A 73 -2.41 -10.51 10.47
C PHE A 73 -3.94 -10.36 10.53
N GLU A 74 -4.48 -10.49 11.74
CA GLU A 74 -5.90 -10.26 12.02
C GLU A 74 -6.07 -8.85 12.62
N GLY A 75 -6.36 -7.88 11.75
CA GLY A 75 -6.54 -6.49 12.16
C GLY A 75 -7.01 -5.60 11.02
N VAL A 76 -6.81 -4.29 11.15
CA VAL A 76 -7.14 -3.32 10.09
C VAL A 76 -5.92 -3.08 9.21
N VAL A 77 -6.09 -3.32 7.91
CA VAL A 77 -5.08 -3.09 6.87
C VAL A 77 -5.55 -1.97 5.95
N LEU A 78 -4.76 -0.91 5.85
CA LEU A 78 -4.91 0.18 4.89
C LEU A 78 -3.82 0.07 3.82
N LEU A 79 -4.22 0.05 2.55
CA LEU A 79 -3.32 0.02 1.39
C LEU A 79 -3.57 1.26 0.51
N MET A 80 -2.50 2.00 0.21
CA MET A 80 -2.51 3.10 -0.76
C MET A 80 -1.09 3.46 -1.21
N PRO A 81 -0.91 3.97 -2.44
CA PRO A 81 0.27 4.77 -2.76
C PRO A 81 0.12 6.18 -2.17
N ASP A 82 1.24 6.89 -2.02
CA ASP A 82 1.28 8.27 -1.54
C ASP A 82 1.05 9.29 -2.68
N HIS A 83 1.49 8.97 -3.90
CA HIS A 83 1.20 9.76 -5.11
C HIS A 83 1.19 8.93 -6.40
N PRO A 84 0.59 9.45 -7.49
CA PRO A 84 0.71 8.85 -8.82
C PRO A 84 2.02 9.24 -9.50
N THR A 85 2.67 8.26 -10.12
CA THR A 85 3.83 8.45 -11.02
C THR A 85 3.56 7.77 -12.36
N PRO A 86 2.83 8.43 -13.29
CA PRO A 86 2.44 7.82 -14.56
C PRO A 86 3.66 7.53 -15.45
N ILE A 87 3.71 6.34 -16.03
CA ILE A 87 4.82 5.85 -16.89
C ILE A 87 5.14 6.83 -18.02
N VAL A 88 4.11 7.42 -18.64
CA VAL A 88 4.27 8.38 -19.74
C VAL A 88 4.81 9.75 -19.29
N LYS A 89 4.66 10.08 -18.00
CA LYS A 89 5.11 11.35 -17.41
C LYS A 89 6.47 11.22 -16.74
N LYS A 90 6.82 10.03 -16.23
CA LYS A 90 8.08 9.76 -15.53
C LYS A 90 8.35 10.70 -14.34
N THR A 91 7.29 11.28 -13.80
CA THR A 91 7.32 12.23 -12.69
C THR A 91 5.97 12.17 -11.98
N HIS A 92 5.95 12.65 -10.75
CA HIS A 92 4.73 12.66 -9.94
C HIS A 92 3.67 13.57 -10.57
N THR A 93 2.41 13.20 -10.41
CA THR A 93 1.25 14.05 -10.70
C THR A 93 0.42 14.28 -9.45
N HIS A 94 -0.66 15.07 -9.57
CA HIS A 94 -1.53 15.44 -8.45
C HIS A 94 -2.89 14.76 -8.52
N ASP A 95 -3.05 13.77 -9.40
CA ASP A 95 -4.28 13.01 -9.48
C ASP A 95 -4.54 12.27 -8.16
N PRO A 96 -5.82 12.08 -7.77
CA PRO A 96 -6.14 11.23 -6.62
C PRO A 96 -5.63 9.81 -6.80
N VAL A 97 -5.22 9.19 -5.71
CA VAL A 97 -4.79 7.79 -5.64
C VAL A 97 -5.90 6.89 -5.09
N PRO A 98 -5.99 5.62 -5.53
CA PRO A 98 -6.92 4.66 -4.94
C PRO A 98 -6.41 4.24 -3.55
N PHE A 99 -7.31 3.95 -2.63
CA PHE A 99 -6.98 3.28 -1.37
C PHE A 99 -7.99 2.19 -1.06
N ALA A 100 -7.59 1.22 -0.24
CA ALA A 100 -8.46 0.17 0.27
C ALA A 100 -8.24 0.01 1.77
N VAL A 101 -9.31 -0.23 2.52
CA VAL A 101 -9.26 -0.60 3.93
C VAL A 101 -10.01 -1.90 4.12
N MET A 102 -9.42 -2.81 4.90
CA MET A 102 -10.03 -4.09 5.26
C MET A 102 -9.77 -4.37 6.74
N GLY A 103 -10.76 -4.91 7.45
CA GLY A 103 -10.61 -5.34 8.84
C GLY A 103 -11.86 -5.09 9.67
N PRO A 104 -11.78 -5.35 11.00
CA PRO A 104 -12.88 -5.06 11.93
C PRO A 104 -13.34 -3.60 11.82
N GLY A 105 -14.65 -3.37 11.87
CA GLY A 105 -15.24 -2.03 11.78
C GLY A 105 -15.48 -1.51 10.36
N PHE A 106 -15.02 -2.22 9.33
CA PHE A 106 -15.20 -1.84 7.92
C PHE A 106 -16.15 -2.79 7.19
N GLU A 107 -17.13 -2.23 6.48
CA GLU A 107 -18.02 -2.96 5.59
C GLU A 107 -17.47 -2.94 4.15
N ALA A 108 -17.56 -4.07 3.46
CA ALA A 108 -17.14 -4.17 2.06
C ALA A 108 -18.09 -3.38 1.16
N ASP A 109 -17.53 -2.71 0.16
CA ASP A 109 -18.29 -2.06 -0.92
C ASP A 109 -18.39 -2.96 -2.16
N ASP A 110 -18.89 -2.41 -3.27
CA ASP A 110 -19.10 -3.14 -4.53
C ASP A 110 -17.82 -3.29 -5.38
N CYS A 111 -16.66 -2.82 -4.91
CA CYS A 111 -15.39 -3.00 -5.61
C CYS A 111 -14.98 -4.47 -5.61
N GLN A 112 -14.57 -4.98 -6.77
CA GLN A 112 -14.05 -6.35 -6.93
C GLN A 112 -12.56 -6.38 -7.28
N CYS A 113 -12.03 -5.29 -7.86
CA CYS A 113 -10.60 -5.14 -8.15
C CYS A 113 -10.06 -3.81 -7.61
N TYR A 114 -8.82 -3.82 -7.13
CA TYR A 114 -8.11 -2.61 -6.71
C TYR A 114 -7.46 -1.92 -7.92
N THR A 115 -8.21 -1.01 -8.55
CA THR A 115 -7.75 -0.19 -9.68
C THR A 115 -8.23 1.25 -9.55
N GLU A 116 -7.56 2.20 -10.20
CA GLU A 116 -7.96 3.61 -10.20
C GLU A 116 -9.38 3.82 -10.75
N LYS A 117 -9.76 3.03 -11.77
CA LYS A 117 -11.09 3.12 -12.39
C LYS A 117 -12.16 2.62 -11.44
N GLU A 118 -11.99 1.41 -10.89
CA GLU A 118 -13.02 0.78 -10.07
C GLU A 118 -13.21 1.51 -8.74
N CYS A 119 -12.12 1.94 -8.10
CA CYS A 119 -12.18 2.76 -6.89
C CYS A 119 -12.94 4.08 -7.14
N ARG A 120 -12.76 4.72 -8.30
CA ARG A 120 -13.50 5.94 -8.66
C ARG A 120 -14.99 5.71 -8.90
N GLU A 121 -15.34 4.60 -9.55
CA GLU A 121 -16.71 4.33 -9.97
C GLU A 121 -17.57 3.73 -8.84
N LYS A 122 -16.98 2.95 -7.94
CA LYS A 122 -17.70 2.13 -6.95
C LYS A 122 -17.27 2.35 -5.50
N GLY A 123 -16.15 3.02 -5.25
CA GLY A 123 -15.60 3.17 -3.90
C GLY A 123 -16.53 3.92 -2.95
N ALA A 124 -16.93 3.29 -1.85
CA ALA A 124 -17.93 3.84 -0.93
C ALA A 124 -17.47 5.11 -0.19
N PHE A 125 -16.16 5.27 0.01
CA PHE A 125 -15.59 6.44 0.70
C PHE A 125 -15.55 7.72 -0.14
N GLY A 126 -15.75 7.63 -1.46
CA GLY A 126 -15.54 8.74 -2.38
C GLY A 126 -14.11 9.30 -2.32
N THR A 127 -13.96 10.60 -2.61
CA THR A 127 -12.66 11.28 -2.52
C THR A 127 -12.47 11.94 -1.17
N ILE A 128 -11.44 11.53 -0.44
CA ILE A 128 -11.10 12.05 0.89
C ILE A 128 -9.77 12.79 0.89
N LYS A 129 -9.58 13.71 1.84
CA LYS A 129 -8.27 14.32 2.08
C LYS A 129 -7.37 13.33 2.82
N ALA A 130 -6.15 13.13 2.32
CA ALA A 130 -5.18 12.20 2.92
C ALA A 130 -4.92 12.50 4.42
N THR A 131 -4.90 13.78 4.82
CA THR A 131 -4.70 14.18 6.22
C THR A 131 -5.83 13.73 7.16
N SER A 132 -6.99 13.37 6.62
CA SER A 132 -8.15 12.89 7.38
C SER A 132 -8.25 11.36 7.39
N LEU A 133 -7.47 10.67 6.54
CA LEU A 133 -7.59 9.22 6.35
C LEU A 133 -7.23 8.44 7.61
N LEU A 134 -6.06 8.70 8.21
CA LEU A 134 -5.68 7.98 9.44
C LEU A 134 -6.68 8.20 10.57
N LYS A 135 -7.17 9.44 10.73
CA LYS A 135 -8.22 9.74 11.71
C LYS A 135 -9.46 8.88 11.48
N MET A 136 -9.94 8.79 10.23
CA MET A 136 -11.07 7.95 9.86
C MET A 136 -10.80 6.45 10.10
N VAL A 137 -9.57 5.98 9.90
CA VAL A 137 -9.21 4.57 10.15
C VAL A 137 -9.18 4.23 11.66
N PHE A 138 -8.68 5.14 12.51
CA PHE A 138 -8.60 4.92 13.96
C PHE A 138 -9.90 5.18 14.73
N GLU A 139 -10.85 5.91 14.14
CA GLU A 139 -12.12 6.27 14.77
C GLU A 139 -13.32 5.39 14.35
N ASN A 140 -13.13 4.47 13.40
CA ASN A 140 -14.14 3.47 13.02
C ASN A 140 -14.24 2.33 14.04
#